data_AF-A0A6V7HRV4-F1
#
_entry.id   AF-A0A6V7HRV4-F1
#
_cell.length_a   1.000
_cell.length_b   1.000
_cell.length_c   1.000
_cell.angle_alpha   90.00
_cell.angle_beta   90.00
_cell.angle_gamma   90.00
#
_symmetry.space_group_name_H-M   'P 1'
#
loop_
_entity.id
_entity.type
_entity.pdbx_description
1 polymer ?
#
loop_
_entity_poly.entity_id
_entity_poly.type
_entity_poly.pdbx_seq_one_letter_code
_entity_poly.pdbx_strand_id
1 'polypeptide(L)' 'IGDATLALKDKLPRRFRSTAGRKEWEKYKSLVRKVAKEFVKHSKSTVTDQMIREDVDDLVEFEKKLFN' A
#
# COMPACT_ATOMS: atom_id res chain seq x y z
N ILE A 1 -1.59 0.89 26.23
CA ILE A 1 -2.31 0.67 24.95
C ILE A 1 -1.30 0.05 24.02
N GLY A 2 -1.42 -1.25 23.80
CA GLY A 2 -0.41 -2.07 23.12
C GLY A 2 -0.29 -1.73 21.64
N ASP A 3 0.95 -1.67 21.19
CA ASP A 3 1.45 -1.20 19.92
C ASP A 3 1.06 -2.12 18.74
N ALA A 4 -0.23 -2.13 18.38
CA ALA A 4 -0.72 -2.88 17.21
C ALA A 4 -0.07 -2.39 15.89
N THR A 5 0.48 -1.17 15.90
CA THR A 5 1.28 -0.58 14.83
C THR A 5 2.57 -1.34 14.53
N LEU A 6 3.14 -2.07 15.50
CA LEU A 6 4.43 -2.76 15.32
C LEU A 6 4.30 -4.19 14.77
N ALA A 7 3.15 -4.85 14.89
CA ALA A 7 3.01 -6.27 14.54
C ALA A 7 3.09 -6.56 13.02
N LEU A 8 2.86 -5.54 12.19
CA LEU A 8 2.97 -5.64 10.73
C LEU A 8 4.37 -5.30 10.22
N LYS A 9 5.17 -4.54 10.98
CA LYS A 9 6.49 -4.04 10.56
C LYS A 9 7.44 -5.17 10.15
N ASP A 10 7.44 -6.27 10.90
CA ASP A 10 8.29 -7.44 10.64
C ASP A 10 7.67 -8.48 9.70
N LYS A 11 6.38 -8.34 9.36
CA LYS A 11 5.65 -9.25 8.47
C LYS A 11 5.49 -8.73 7.05
N LEU A 12 5.81 -7.46 6.80
CA LEU A 12 5.80 -6.92 5.45
C LEU A 12 6.90 -7.60 4.62
N PRO A 13 6.57 -8.23 3.48
CA PRO A 13 7.49 -9.07 2.71
C PRO A 13 8.67 -8.32 2.07
N ARG A 14 8.80 -7.02 2.32
CA ARG A 14 9.93 -6.22 1.90
C ARG A 14 10.29 -5.28 3.03
N ARG A 15 11.48 -5.47 3.60
CA ARG A 15 12.25 -4.32 4.09
C ARG A 15 12.50 -3.45 2.85
N PHE A 16 11.56 -2.56 2.53
CA PHE A 16 11.83 -1.41 1.68
C PHE A 16 12.91 -0.64 2.44
N ARG A 17 14.16 -1.04 2.22
CA ARG A 17 15.32 -0.33 2.75
C ARG A 17 15.12 1.10 2.32
N SER A 18 15.41 2.02 3.23
CA SER A 18 15.30 3.49 3.17
C SER A 18 15.94 4.17 1.94
N THR A 19 16.35 3.40 0.93
CA THR A 19 16.89 3.80 -0.36
C THR A 19 15.88 3.75 -1.49
N ALA A 20 14.61 3.39 -1.24
CA ALA A 20 13.61 3.31 -2.30
C ALA A 20 13.38 4.68 -2.95
N GLY A 21 14.00 4.88 -4.11
CA GLY A 21 13.88 6.12 -4.87
C GLY A 21 12.44 6.33 -5.36
N ARG A 22 12.10 7.56 -5.76
CA ARG A 22 10.76 7.91 -6.29
C ARG A 22 10.20 6.89 -7.29
N LYS A 23 11.04 6.36 -8.18
CA LYS A 23 10.64 5.35 -9.19
C LYS A 23 10.22 4.00 -8.59
N GLU A 24 10.79 3.58 -7.47
CA GLU A 24 10.43 2.32 -6.83
C GLU A 24 9.10 2.42 -6.10
N TRP A 25 8.83 3.56 -5.47
CA TRP A 25 7.52 3.87 -4.90
C TRP A 25 6.40 3.90 -5.94
N GLU A 26 6.64 4.46 -7.12
CA GLU A 26 5.65 4.43 -8.21
C GLU A 26 5.38 3.01 -8.71
N LYS A 27 6.41 2.16 -8.80
CA LYS A 27 6.24 0.74 -9.15
C LYS A 27 5.45 -0.02 -8.10
N TYR A 28 5.74 0.23 -6.82
CA TYR A 28 5.01 -0.36 -5.70
C TYR A 28 3.54 0.04 -5.72
N LYS A 29 3.27 1.35 -5.79
CA LYS A 29 1.93 1.94 -5.93
C LYS A 29 1.12 1.32 -7.07
N SER A 30 1.75 1.17 -8.24
CA SER A 30 1.14 0.52 -9.41
C SER A 30 0.78 -0.95 -9.15
N LEU A 31 1.65 -1.69 -8.46
CA LEU A 31 1.41 -3.09 -8.11
C LEU A 31 0.26 -3.24 -7.12
N VAL A 32 0.24 -2.45 -6.04
CA VAL A 32 -0.86 -2.46 -5.06
C VAL A 32 -2.19 -2.15 -5.73
N ARG A 33 -2.23 -1.13 -6.60
CA ARG A 33 -3.45 -0.79 -7.37
C ARG A 33 -3.94 -1.94 -8.25
N LYS A 34 -3.05 -2.69 -8.91
CA LYS A 34 -3.43 -3.86 -9.71
C LYS A 34 -4.08 -4.95 -8.84
N VAL A 35 -3.47 -5.26 -7.69
CA VAL A 35 -4.01 -6.26 -6.76
C VAL A 35 -5.38 -5.83 -6.21
N ALA A 36 -5.52 -4.57 -5.80
CA ALA A 36 -6.80 -4.04 -5.32
C ALA A 36 -7.90 -4.12 -6.38
N LYS A 37 -7.59 -3.79 -7.65
CA LYS A 37 -8.54 -3.93 -8.75
C LYS A 37 -8.99 -5.37 -8.97
N GLU A 38 -8.07 -6.34 -8.96
CA GLU A 38 -8.45 -7.75 -9.08
C GLU A 38 -9.32 -8.21 -7.91
N PHE A 39 -8.98 -7.82 -6.67
CA PHE A 39 -9.79 -8.15 -5.50
C PHE A 39 -11.21 -7.57 -5.59
N VAL A 40 -11.34 -6.31 -6.01
CA VAL A 40 -12.63 -5.65 -6.19
C VAL A 40 -13.48 -6.35 -7.25
N LYS A 41 -12.91 -6.75 -8.39
CA LYS A 41 -13.62 -7.51 -9.44
C LYS A 41 -14.27 -8.78 -8.89
N HIS A 42 -13.60 -9.48 -7.98
CA HIS A 42 -14.13 -10.70 -7.37
C HIS A 42 -15.17 -10.43 -6.27
N SER A 43 -15.22 -9.22 -5.70
CA SER A 43 -16.00 -8.90 -4.51
C SER A 43 -17.46 -8.46 -4.74
N LYS A 44 -17.91 -8.25 -5.99
CA LYS A 44 -19.20 -7.61 -6.35
C LYS A 44 -19.45 -6.24 -5.66
N SER A 45 -18.42 -5.63 -5.07
CA SER A 45 -18.54 -4.36 -4.36
C SER A 45 -18.61 -3.19 -5.34
N THR A 46 -19.37 -2.14 -5.00
CA THR A 46 -19.48 -0.89 -5.79
C THR A 46 -18.27 0.01 -5.55
N VAL A 47 -17.07 -0.54 -5.70
CA VAL A 47 -15.83 0.20 -5.54
C VAL A 47 -15.41 0.76 -6.90
N THR A 48 -15.21 2.08 -6.95
CA THR A 48 -14.79 2.77 -8.18
C THR A 48 -13.27 2.78 -8.32
N ASP A 49 -12.79 2.97 -9.56
CA ASP A 49 -11.34 3.08 -9.82
C ASP A 49 -10.70 4.29 -9.12
N GLN A 50 -11.49 5.33 -8.87
CA GLN A 50 -11.08 6.53 -8.14
C GLN A 50 -10.87 6.22 -6.66
N MET A 51 -11.83 5.54 -6.01
CA MET A 51 -11.68 5.13 -4.61
C MET A 51 -10.43 4.28 -4.40
N ILE A 52 -10.20 3.30 -5.28
CA ILE A 52 -8.98 2.47 -5.22
C ILE A 52 -7.72 3.33 -5.36
N ARG A 53 -7.75 4.36 -6.20
CA ARG A 53 -6.60 5.25 -6.38
C ARG A 53 -6.33 6.03 -5.10
N GLU A 54 -7.34 6.66 -4.52
CA GLU A 54 -7.22 7.46 -3.29
C GLU A 54 -6.71 6.59 -2.14
N ASP A 55 -7.32 5.42 -1.91
CA ASP A 55 -6.91 4.49 -0.84
C ASP A 55 -5.47 3.99 -1.01
N VAL A 56 -5.04 3.73 -2.25
CA VAL A 56 -3.66 3.29 -2.53
C VAL A 56 -2.66 4.44 -2.38
N ASP A 57 -3.04 5.67 -2.72
CA ASP A 57 -2.22 6.86 -2.51
C ASP A 57 -1.97 7.07 -1.00
N ASP A 58 -3.04 7.01 -0.20
CA ASP A 58 -2.99 7.16 1.26
C ASP A 58 -2.16 6.06 1.93
N LEU A 59 -2.32 4.80 1.49
CA LEU A 59 -1.52 3.69 1.98
C LEU A 59 -0.02 3.90 1.71
N VAL A 60 0.34 4.32 0.50
CA VAL A 60 1.74 4.56 0.12
C VAL A 60 2.33 5.75 0.89
N GLU A 61 1.55 6.81 1.13
CA GLU A 61 1.98 7.93 1.97
C GLU A 61 2.19 7.52 3.43
N PHE A 62 1.29 6.72 3.99
CA PHE A 62 1.44 6.17 5.32
C PHE A 62 2.71 5.33 5.44
N GLU A 63 2.96 4.42 4.48
CA GLU A 63 4.19 3.61 4.47
C GLU A 63 5.45 4.47 4.37
N LYS A 64 5.47 5.51 3.52
CA LYS A 64 6.61 6.44 3.44
C LYS A 64 6.91 7.09 4.78
N LYS A 65 5.89 7.47 5.56
CA LYS A 65 6.04 8.05 6.91
C LYS A 65 6.56 7.06 7.95
N LEU A 66 6.37 5.75 7.75
CA LEU A 66 6.89 4.71 8.65
C LEU A 66 8.38 4.41 8.43
N PHE A 67 8.91 4.69 7.24
CA PHE A 67 10.27 4.35 6.83
C PHE A 67 11.20 5.56 6.57
N ASN A 68 10.69 6.79 6.73
CA ASN A 68 11.46 8.04 6.85
C ASN A 68 11.54 8.47 8.31
#